data_AF-A0A7W0RIR1-F1
#
_entry.id   AF-A0A7W0RIR1-F1
#
_cell.length_a   1.000
_cell.length_b   1.000
_cell.length_c   1.000
_cell.angle_alpha   90.00
_cell.angle_beta   90.00
_cell.angle_gamma   90.00
#
_symmetry.space_group_name_H-M   'P 1'
#
loop_
_entity.id
_entity.type
_entity.pdbx_description
1 polymer ?
#
loop_
_entity_poly.entity_id
_entity_poly.type
_entity_poly.pdbx_seq_one_letter_code
_entity_poly.pdbx_strand_id
1 'polypeptide(L)'
;APAGTIAVIVVGQGLYGLAMGMSNSHEMSYRQLVTPDELQARTNTTMRSLNRAVVVIIAPIAGILADAWGIRPMLVLAAVIFTLVAAGLGATSFRDVRAPI
;
A
#
# COMPACT_ATOMS: atom_id res chain seq x y z
N ALA A 1 13.62 -14.37 25.39
CA ALA A 1 13.01 -15.02 24.22
C ALA A 1 11.67 -14.39 23.74
N PRO A 2 10.80 -13.77 24.57
CA PRO A 2 9.63 -13.05 24.05
C PRO A 2 9.90 -11.57 23.70
N ALA A 3 10.83 -10.91 24.41
CA ALA A 3 11.16 -9.49 24.20
C ALA A 3 11.68 -9.20 22.77
N GLY A 4 12.53 -10.08 22.22
CA GLY A 4 13.03 -9.93 20.85
C GLY A 4 11.92 -10.02 19.80
N THR A 5 11.00 -10.98 19.94
CA THR A 5 9.85 -11.12 19.03
C THR A 5 8.92 -9.92 19.11
N ILE A 6 8.62 -9.45 20.33
CA ILE A 6 7.79 -8.24 20.53
C ILE A 6 8.46 -7.03 19.90
N ALA A 7 9.77 -6.84 20.12
CA ALA A 7 10.52 -5.75 19.52
C ALA A 7 10.45 -5.78 17.99
N VAL A 8 10.63 -6.95 17.36
CA VAL A 8 10.53 -7.10 15.91
C VAL A 8 9.12 -6.77 15.40
N ILE A 9 8.07 -7.24 16.08
CA ILE A 9 6.69 -6.95 15.69
C ILE A 9 6.39 -5.46 15.84
N VAL A 10 6.78 -4.84 16.96
CA VAL A 10 6.55 -3.41 17.21
C VAL A 10 7.26 -2.56 16.18
N VAL A 11 8.54 -2.84 15.92
CA VAL A 11 9.32 -2.12 14.91
C VAL A 11 8.72 -2.33 13.52
N GLY A 12 8.40 -3.57 13.15
CA GLY A 12 7.82 -3.89 11.85
C GLY A 12 6.47 -3.20 11.63
N GLN A 13 5.57 -3.26 12.61
CA GLN A 13 4.26 -2.59 12.54
C GLN A 13 4.39 -1.07 12.55
N GLY A 14 5.31 -0.52 13.35
CA GLY A 14 5.59 0.91 13.38
C GLY A 14 6.10 1.43 12.04
N LEU A 15 7.06 0.72 11.42
CA LEU A 15 7.57 1.06 10.10
C LEU A 15 6.48 0.92 9.02
N TYR A 16 5.68 -0.13 9.07
CA TYR A 16 4.57 -0.33 8.13
C TYR A 16 3.53 0.80 8.24
N GLY A 17 3.12 1.16 9.47
CA GLY A 17 2.18 2.25 9.71
C GLY A 17 2.71 3.60 9.24
N LEU A 18 3.98 3.90 9.52
CA LEU A 18 4.65 5.12 9.06
C LEU A 18 4.72 5.18 7.53
N ALA A 19 5.10 4.08 6.87
CA ALA A 19 5.13 3.98 5.41
C ALA A 19 3.75 4.20 4.78
N MET A 20 2.72 3.54 5.32
CA MET A 20 1.33 3.68 4.88
C MET A 20 0.80 5.11 5.06
N GLY A 21 1.14 5.77 6.16
CA GLY A 21 0.76 7.16 6.41
C GLY A 21 1.32 8.10 5.34
N MET A 22 2.64 8.02 5.08
CA MET A 22 3.28 8.84 4.06
C MET A 22 2.76 8.54 2.65
N SER A 23 2.58 7.26 2.30
CA SER A 23 2.12 6.87 0.97
C SER A 23 0.72 7.38 0.67
N ASN A 24 -0.21 7.26 1.61
CA ASN A 24 -1.60 7.69 1.43
C ASN A 24 -1.71 9.20 1.23
N SER A 25 -0.98 10.00 2.03
CA SER A 25 -0.97 11.45 1.90
C SER A 25 -0.39 11.89 0.57
N HIS A 26 0.77 11.36 0.17
CA HIS A 26 1.40 11.72 -1.11
C HIS A 26 0.57 11.28 -2.31
N GLU A 27 -0.02 10.08 -2.27
CA GLU A 27 -0.89 9.59 -3.32
C GLU A 27 -2.14 10.47 -3.48
N MET A 28 -2.76 10.89 -2.38
CA MET A 28 -3.92 11.77 -2.43
C MET A 28 -3.57 13.16 -2.98
N SER A 29 -2.48 13.77 -2.50
CA SER A 29 -2.01 15.05 -3.02
C SER A 29 -1.68 14.97 -4.51
N TYR A 30 -0.97 13.92 -4.95
CA TYR A 30 -0.68 13.69 -6.37
C TYR A 30 -1.96 13.60 -7.20
N ARG A 31 -2.95 12.80 -6.76
CA ARG A 31 -4.22 12.65 -7.47
C ARG A 31 -4.99 13.97 -7.58
N GLN A 32 -4.99 14.79 -6.53
CA GLN A 32 -5.62 16.11 -6.56
C GLN A 32 -4.92 17.05 -7.54
N LEU A 33 -3.59 17.00 -7.62
CA LEU A 33 -2.81 17.83 -8.55
C LEU A 33 -3.07 17.50 -10.02
N VAL A 34 -3.25 16.22 -10.36
CA VAL A 34 -3.39 15.77 -11.76
C VAL A 34 -4.84 15.63 -12.23
N THR A 35 -5.81 15.64 -11.30
CA THR A 35 -7.23 15.46 -11.63
C THR A 35 -7.95 16.80 -11.63
N PRO A 36 -8.64 17.20 -12.73
CA PRO A 36 -9.47 18.39 -12.75
C PRO A 36 -10.54 18.38 -11.65
N ASP A 37 -10.84 19.54 -11.07
CA ASP A 37 -11.75 19.70 -9.94
C ASP A 37 -13.12 19.03 -10.16
N GLU A 38 -13.68 19.20 -11.35
CA GLU A 38 -14.97 18.63 -11.77
C GLU A 38 -14.99 17.09 -11.76
N LEU A 39 -13.82 16.45 -11.89
CA LEU A 39 -13.67 15.00 -11.96
C LEU A 39 -13.17 14.38 -10.63
N GLN A 40 -12.73 15.19 -9.67
CA GLN A 40 -12.16 14.68 -8.41
C GLN A 40 -13.10 13.73 -7.67
N ALA A 41 -14.40 14.03 -7.61
CA ALA A 41 -15.39 13.19 -6.95
C ALA A 41 -15.55 11.82 -7.66
N ARG A 42 -15.55 11.81 -8.99
CA ARG A 42 -15.67 10.59 -9.81
C ARG A 42 -14.43 9.72 -9.65
N THR A 43 -13.24 10.31 -9.77
CA THR A 43 -11.96 9.61 -9.61
C THR A 43 -11.82 8.98 -8.23
N ASN A 44 -12.12 9.74 -7.16
CA ASN A 44 -12.05 9.22 -5.80
C ASN A 44 -13.04 8.06 -5.55
N THR A 45 -14.25 8.16 -6.10
CA THR A 45 -15.25 7.09 -5.97
C THR A 45 -14.79 5.82 -6.68
N THR A 46 -14.28 5.92 -7.91
CA THR A 46 -13.74 4.78 -8.65
C THR A 46 -12.56 4.13 -7.91
N MET A 47 -11.58 4.93 -7.47
CA MET A 47 -10.41 4.41 -6.75
C MET A 47 -10.80 3.72 -5.44
N ARG A 48 -11.73 4.31 -4.67
CA ARG A 48 -12.21 3.71 -3.42
C ARG A 48 -12.96 2.39 -3.66
N SER A 49 -13.77 2.32 -4.71
CA SER A 49 -14.49 1.11 -5.09
C SER A 49 -13.53 0.00 -5.50
N LEU A 50 -12.54 0.30 -6.35
CA LEU A 50 -11.52 -0.67 -6.75
C LEU A 50 -10.72 -1.18 -5.55
N ASN A 51 -10.25 -0.29 -4.68
CA ASN A 51 -9.47 -0.67 -3.50
C ASN A 51 -10.26 -1.63 -2.59
N ARG A 52 -11.55 -1.36 -2.38
CA ARG A 52 -12.44 -2.26 -1.62
C ARG A 52 -12.69 -3.59 -2.32
N ALA A 53 -12.91 -3.57 -3.63
CA ALA A 53 -13.20 -4.79 -4.40
C ALA A 53 -12.02 -5.76 -4.38
N VAL A 54 -10.78 -5.26 -4.49
CA VAL A 54 -9.57 -6.10 -4.45
C VAL A 54 -9.47 -6.87 -3.13
N VAL A 55 -9.77 -6.23 -2.00
CA VAL A 55 -9.70 -6.89 -0.67
C VAL A 55 -10.63 -8.10 -0.59
N VAL A 56 -11.83 -8.02 -1.18
CA VAL A 56 -12.82 -9.12 -1.18
C VAL A 56 -12.28 -10.37 -1.86
N ILE A 57 -11.46 -10.21 -2.90
CA ILE A 57 -10.90 -11.32 -3.67
C ILE A 57 -9.58 -11.81 -3.05
N ILE A 58 -8.70 -10.88 -2.68
CA ILE A 58 -7.35 -11.20 -2.23
C ILE A 58 -7.33 -11.76 -0.81
N ALA A 59 -8.21 -11.30 0.10
CA ALA A 59 -8.19 -11.78 1.47
C ALA A 59 -8.51 -13.29 1.60
N PRO A 60 -9.53 -13.86 0.92
CA PRO A 60 -9.76 -15.30 0.90
C PRO A 60 -8.59 -16.09 0.29
N ILE A 61 -8.05 -15.63 -0.84
CA ILE A 61 -6.93 -16.30 -1.50
C ILE A 61 -5.70 -16.32 -0.59
N ALA A 62 -5.35 -15.17 0.01
CA ALA A 62 -4.25 -15.06 0.94
C ALA A 62 -4.47 -15.92 2.19
N GLY A 63 -5.70 -16.02 2.69
CA GLY A 63 -6.06 -16.90 3.80
C GLY A 63 -5.82 -18.38 3.49
N ILE A 64 -6.31 -18.86 2.33
CA ILE A 64 -6.10 -20.24 1.88
C ILE A 64 -4.60 -20.53 1.69
N LEU A 65 -3.85 -19.60 1.08
CA LEU A 65 -2.41 -19.76 0.90
C LEU A 65 -1.65 -19.72 2.23
N ALA A 66 -2.09 -18.91 3.19
CA ALA A 66 -1.50 -18.87 4.53
C ALA A 66 -1.74 -20.15 5.31
N ASP A 67 -2.89 -20.81 5.12
CA ASP A 67 -3.18 -22.12 5.71
C ASP A 67 -2.34 -23.23 5.07
N ALA A 68 -2.19 -23.19 3.73
CA ALA A 68 -1.44 -24.20 2.98
C ALA A 68 0.09 -24.09 3.14
N TRP A 69 0.65 -22.86 3.15
CA TRP A 69 2.10 -22.62 3.14
C TRP A 69 2.63 -22.01 4.44
N GLY A 70 1.74 -21.56 5.33
CA GLY A 70 2.09 -20.89 6.57
C GLY A 70 2.27 -19.37 6.43
N ILE A 71 2.29 -18.69 7.58
CA ILE A 71 2.34 -17.22 7.67
C ILE A 71 3.69 -16.65 7.20
N ARG A 72 4.81 -17.30 7.50
CA ARG A 72 6.16 -16.80 7.16
C ARG A 72 6.37 -16.57 5.66
N PRO A 73 6.13 -17.55 4.76
CA PRO A 73 6.28 -17.30 3.32
C PRO A 73 5.28 -16.27 2.80
N MET A 74 4.08 -16.15 3.38
CA MET A 74 3.13 -15.09 3.02
C MET A 74 3.62 -13.69 3.39
N LEU A 75 4.27 -13.53 4.54
CA LEU A 75 4.90 -12.25 4.90
C LEU A 75 6.05 -11.89 3.95
N VAL A 76 6.85 -12.86 3.52
CA VAL A 76 7.91 -12.63 2.52
C VAL A 76 7.29 -12.24 1.17
N LEU A 77 6.25 -12.94 0.72
CA LEU A 77 5.55 -12.61 -0.52
C LEU A 77 4.99 -11.18 -0.48
N ALA A 78 4.35 -10.79 0.64
CA ALA A 78 3.87 -9.44 0.83
C ALA A 78 5.00 -8.40 0.74
N ALA A 79 6.14 -8.65 1.41
CA ALA A 79 7.31 -7.78 1.34
C ALA A 79 7.86 -7.65 -0.10
N VAL A 80 7.90 -8.75 -0.87
CA VAL A 80 8.31 -8.73 -2.29
C VAL A 80 7.35 -7.89 -3.13
N ILE A 81 6.04 -8.07 -2.98
CA ILE A 81 5.03 -7.30 -3.72
C ILE A 81 5.16 -5.80 -3.42
N PHE A 82 5.26 -5.42 -2.14
CA PHE A 82 5.46 -4.01 -1.76
C PHE A 82 6.76 -3.45 -2.30
N THR A 83 7.84 -4.24 -2.32
CA THR A 83 9.13 -3.83 -2.88
C THR A 83 9.02 -3.58 -4.38
N LEU A 84 8.34 -4.47 -5.13
CA LEU A 84 8.12 -4.30 -6.56
C LEU A 84 7.28 -3.05 -6.88
N VAL A 85 6.22 -2.81 -6.10
CA VAL A 85 5.39 -1.60 -6.24
C VAL A 85 6.20 -0.34 -5.97
N ALA A 86 6.98 -0.31 -4.88
CA ALA A 86 7.83 0.82 -4.54
C ALA A 86 8.93 1.08 -5.60
N ALA A 87 9.55 0.02 -6.12
CA ALA A 87 10.53 0.10 -7.19
C ALA A 87 9.89 0.62 -8.50
N GLY A 88 8.70 0.11 -8.85
CA GLY A 88 7.94 0.57 -10.00
C GLY A 88 7.59 2.05 -9.92
N LEU A 89 6.98 2.50 -8.81
CA LEU A 89 6.72 3.91 -8.54
C LEU A 89 7.99 4.75 -8.62
N GLY A 90 9.09 4.25 -8.05
CA GLY A 90 10.38 4.93 -8.07
C GLY A 90 11.00 5.10 -9.47
N ALA A 91 10.62 4.26 -10.43
CA ALA A 91 11.02 4.35 -11.83
C ALA A 91 10.09 5.24 -12.68
N THR A 92 8.97 5.71 -12.12
CA THR A 92 8.03 6.59 -12.84
C THR A 92 8.26 8.07 -12.55
N SER A 93 7.68 8.94 -13.38
CA SER A 93 7.65 10.41 -13.19
C SER A 93 6.93 10.87 -11.92
N PHE A 94 6.36 9.96 -11.12
CA PHE A 94 5.74 10.26 -9.83
C PHE A 94 6.63 11.11 -8.91
N ARG A 95 7.96 11.00 -9.04
CA ARG A 95 8.94 11.76 -8.25
C ARG A 95 9.14 13.21 -8.69
N ASP A 96 8.77 13.55 -9.91
CA ASP A 96 9.08 14.85 -10.51
C ASP A 96 7.91 15.83 -10.44
N VAL A 97 6.76 15.38 -9.94
CA VAL A 97 5.53 16.16 -9.91
C VAL A 97 5.62 17.24 -8.85
N ARG A 98 5.37 18.48 -9.26
CA ARG A 98 5.38 19.67 -8.40
C ARG A 98 4.00 20.30 -8.36
N ALA A 99 3.61 20.81 -7.21
CA ALA A 99 2.41 21.63 -7.10
C ALA A 99 2.59 22.90 -7.94
N PRO A 100 1.57 23.34 -8.69
CA PRO A 100 1.57 24.67 -9.29
C PRO A 100 1.57 25.67 -8.13
N ILE A 101 2.67 26.40 -7.97
CA ILE A 101 2.80 27.53 -7.04
C ILE A 101 2.10 28.76 -7.58
#